data_AF-A0AAV2HHY3-F1
#
_entry.id   AF-A0AAV2HHY3-F1
#
_cell.length_a   1.000
_cell.length_b   1.000
_cell.length_c   1.000
_cell.angle_alpha   90.00
_cell.angle_beta   90.00
_cell.angle_gamma   90.00
#
_symmetry.space_group_name_H-M   'P 1'
#
loop_
_entity.id
_entity.type
_entity.pdbx_description
1 polymer ?
#
loop_
_entity_poly.entity_id
_entity_poly.type
_entity_poly.pdbx_seq_one_letter_code
_entity_poly.pdbx_strand_id
1 'polypeptide(L)'
;MAAPLSVELVPNLFKGCITFNKKYPLSLPLNSRLWIQNLANFSSSDRIRRGTEASALKSGNSSNNRTAVACSAVHKPLLTTASLCSIIFSRNYGRKMIQKPPKITYFQYSGDLRKLPELDRSTILYSYQGLENEINNNETLKKLSSLEFASAAELANHRRQLIIDRIVELFGPNSEIEQQIALLTLGIRQMIPYCIQYRTDKGNKIWLLKRIFRRRRLLTKLREIDHERFEWLLRELKIQYVIPKDREEYKGWKHNLRVAKQQEAMAKQRQKLEALKAKYDVEKKIFFERKAAIMAGIKEDLEKFGLSKDFLEQLQKVEPVKSEVSQVHKPEDKNLKDAKQPSTK
;
A
#
# COMPACT_ATOMS: atom_id res chain seq x y z
N MET A 1 -71.02 -3.03 18.64
CA MET A 1 -70.90 -2.37 19.95
C MET A 1 -70.07 -3.25 20.86
N ALA A 2 -68.80 -2.92 21.04
CA ALA A 2 -67.92 -3.50 22.04
C ALA A 2 -66.83 -2.46 22.36
N ALA A 3 -66.71 -2.11 23.63
CA ALA A 3 -65.89 -1.01 24.13
C ALA A 3 -64.38 -1.39 24.18
N PRO A 4 -63.48 -0.39 24.14
CA PRO A 4 -62.04 -0.57 24.08
C PRO A 4 -61.40 -0.69 25.47
N LEU A 5 -60.34 -1.51 25.57
CA LEU A 5 -59.47 -1.59 26.75
C LEU A 5 -58.37 -0.52 26.68
N SER A 6 -58.46 0.42 27.60
CA SER A 6 -57.44 1.39 27.99
C SER A 6 -56.35 0.75 28.85
N VAL A 7 -55.08 0.98 28.50
CA VAL A 7 -53.96 0.88 29.44
C VAL A 7 -53.09 2.12 29.27
N GLU A 8 -53.26 3.07 30.19
CA GLU A 8 -52.27 4.09 30.50
C GLU A 8 -51.36 3.57 31.59
N LEU A 9 -50.03 3.66 31.40
CA LEU A 9 -49.06 3.77 32.50
C LEU A 9 -47.89 4.65 32.04
N VAL A 10 -47.96 5.87 32.57
CA VAL A 10 -47.03 6.98 32.82
C VAL A 10 -45.52 6.83 32.48
N PRO A 11 -44.85 7.94 32.08
CA PRO A 11 -43.48 7.98 31.55
C PRO A 11 -42.41 8.41 32.58
N ASN A 12 -41.17 8.47 32.07
CA ASN A 12 -39.96 9.15 32.56
C ASN A 12 -38.85 8.19 33.01
N LEU A 13 -37.66 8.34 32.40
CA LEU A 13 -36.41 8.69 33.08
C LEU A 13 -35.24 8.83 32.08
N PHE A 14 -34.59 10.01 32.12
CA PHE A 14 -33.25 10.38 31.63
C PHE A 14 -32.95 10.28 30.11
N LYS A 15 -33.03 11.37 29.33
CA LYS A 15 -32.09 12.52 29.23
C LYS A 15 -30.61 12.13 29.27
N GLY A 16 -30.04 11.98 28.08
CA GLY A 16 -28.59 11.90 27.83
C GLY A 16 -28.24 12.58 26.50
N CYS A 17 -28.52 13.88 26.38
CA CYS A 17 -28.04 14.69 25.25
C CYS A 17 -26.52 14.88 25.37
N ILE A 18 -25.75 14.07 24.66
CA ILE A 18 -24.33 14.32 24.42
C ILE A 18 -24.25 15.42 23.36
N THR A 19 -24.13 16.67 23.81
CA THR A 19 -23.81 17.80 22.94
C THR A 19 -22.30 17.77 22.63
N PHE A 20 -21.95 17.39 21.42
CA PHE A 20 -20.59 17.54 20.90
C PHE A 20 -20.34 19.02 20.60
N ASN A 21 -19.80 19.73 21.58
CA ASN A 21 -19.41 21.13 21.44
C ASN A 21 -18.08 21.22 20.65
N LYS A 22 -18.15 21.12 19.33
CA LYS A 22 -17.01 21.39 18.44
C LYS A 22 -16.88 22.91 18.25
N LYS A 23 -16.17 23.57 19.17
CA LYS A 23 -15.55 24.87 18.90
C LYS A 23 -14.39 24.67 17.92
N TYR A 24 -14.65 24.84 16.62
CA TYR A 24 -13.58 25.14 15.67
C TYR A 24 -13.40 26.67 15.65
N PRO A 25 -12.19 27.20 15.87
CA PRO A 25 -11.94 28.60 15.58
C PRO A 25 -12.02 28.80 14.06
N LEU A 26 -13.10 29.45 13.62
CA LEU A 26 -13.22 30.09 12.31
C LEU A 26 -12.33 31.34 12.32
N SER A 27 -11.08 31.19 11.88
CA SER A 27 -10.29 32.25 11.24
C SER A 27 -8.91 31.70 10.89
N LEU A 28 -8.75 31.26 9.63
CA LEU A 28 -7.43 31.22 9.01
C LEU A 28 -7.32 32.51 8.17
N PRO A 29 -6.34 33.38 8.42
CA PRO A 29 -6.12 34.53 7.56
C PRO A 29 -5.70 34.06 6.17
N LEU A 30 -6.40 34.57 5.16
CA LEU A 30 -6.01 34.55 3.75
C LEU A 30 -4.63 35.21 3.63
N ASN A 31 -3.58 34.40 3.56
CA ASN A 31 -2.26 34.84 3.13
C ASN A 31 -1.74 33.88 2.06
N SER A 32 -2.34 33.99 0.87
CA SER A 32 -2.06 33.18 -0.33
C SER A 32 -0.78 33.57 -1.07
N ARG A 33 0.06 34.48 -0.54
CA ARG A 33 1.16 35.08 -1.30
C ARG A 33 2.59 34.68 -0.91
N LEU A 34 2.79 33.83 0.10
CA LEU A 34 4.15 33.51 0.61
C LEU A 34 4.56 32.03 0.58
N TRP A 35 3.74 31.11 0.07
CA TRP A 35 4.05 29.67 0.10
C TRP A 35 4.58 29.07 -1.21
N ILE A 36 4.69 29.87 -2.28
CA ILE A 36 5.23 29.41 -3.58
C ILE A 36 6.77 29.47 -3.61
N GLN A 37 7.42 30.27 -2.77
CA GLN A 37 8.88 30.44 -2.81
C GLN A 37 9.71 29.28 -2.22
N ASN A 38 9.12 28.40 -1.40
CA ASN A 38 9.87 27.27 -0.80
C ASN A 38 9.95 26.02 -1.68
N LEU A 39 9.48 26.08 -2.94
CA LEU A 39 9.68 25.01 -3.93
C LEU A 39 11.01 25.14 -4.72
N ALA A 40 11.71 26.28 -4.60
CA ALA A 40 12.94 26.56 -5.35
C ALA A 40 14.23 26.03 -4.68
N ASN A 41 14.21 25.68 -3.39
CA ASN A 41 15.44 25.44 -2.62
C ASN A 41 15.91 23.97 -2.53
N PHE A 42 15.39 23.06 -3.34
CA PHE A 42 15.80 21.64 -3.26
C PHE A 42 16.85 21.19 -4.28
N SER A 43 17.57 22.14 -4.90
CA SER A 43 18.58 21.86 -5.92
C SER A 43 20.02 22.24 -5.53
N SER A 44 20.31 22.42 -4.25
CA SER A 44 21.69 22.62 -3.77
C SER A 44 22.10 21.47 -2.86
N SER A 45 22.49 20.35 -3.46
CA SER A 45 23.26 19.29 -2.80
C SER A 45 24.16 18.55 -3.80
N ASP A 46 24.72 19.28 -4.78
CA ASP A 46 25.88 18.81 -5.54
C ASP A 46 27.14 19.46 -4.97
N ARG A 47 27.67 18.84 -3.92
CA ARG A 47 29.08 19.01 -3.56
C ARG A 47 29.85 17.89 -4.28
N ILE A 48 30.00 18.02 -5.59
CA ILE A 48 30.84 17.13 -6.40
C ILE A 48 32.31 17.43 -6.06
N ARG A 49 32.92 16.47 -5.41
CA ARG A 49 34.36 16.34 -5.19
C ARG A 49 34.99 15.87 -6.51
N ARG A 50 35.37 16.81 -7.38
CA ARG A 50 36.46 16.61 -8.36
C ARG A 50 37.76 16.54 -7.54
N GLY A 51 38.69 15.63 -7.69
CA GLY A 51 38.87 14.45 -8.53
C GLY A 51 40.26 13.91 -8.13
N THR A 52 40.49 12.60 -8.23
CA THR A 52 41.85 12.06 -8.32
C THR A 52 41.77 10.74 -9.05
N GLU A 53 42.23 10.80 -10.30
CA GLU A 53 42.56 9.66 -11.12
C GLU A 53 43.66 8.83 -10.45
N ALA A 54 43.62 7.54 -10.75
CA ALA A 54 44.58 6.57 -10.28
C ALA A 54 45.94 6.77 -10.95
N SER A 55 47.00 6.88 -10.15
CA SER A 55 48.35 6.55 -10.57
C SER A 55 49.06 5.82 -9.45
N ALA A 56 49.28 4.53 -9.67
CA ALA A 56 50.07 3.64 -8.84
C ALA A 56 51.53 4.09 -8.81
N LEU A 57 52.10 4.33 -7.62
CA LEU A 57 53.55 4.26 -7.42
C LEU A 57 53.87 3.85 -5.96
N LYS A 58 54.91 3.03 -5.89
CA LYS A 58 55.55 2.37 -4.74
C LYS A 58 56.13 3.36 -3.71
N SER A 59 56.67 2.76 -2.64
CA SER A 59 57.52 3.32 -1.57
C SER A 59 56.71 3.73 -0.34
N GLY A 60 57.04 3.32 0.89
CA GLY A 60 58.35 3.00 1.44
C GLY A 60 58.63 4.03 2.52
N ASN A 61 57.98 3.94 3.67
CA ASN A 61 58.15 4.90 4.75
C ASN A 61 59.26 4.46 5.72
N SER A 62 60.44 4.98 5.40
CA SER A 62 61.46 5.55 6.31
C SER A 62 60.87 5.94 7.69
N SER A 63 61.36 5.32 8.76
CA SER A 63 62.44 5.83 9.64
C SER A 63 62.22 7.26 10.15
N ASN A 64 61.82 7.37 11.42
CA ASN A 64 62.13 8.55 12.24
C ASN A 64 62.87 8.08 13.50
N ASN A 65 64.18 8.32 13.47
CA ASN A 65 65.08 8.22 14.61
C ASN A 65 64.81 9.37 15.59
N ARG A 66 64.67 9.03 16.88
CA ARG A 66 65.19 9.86 17.97
C ARG A 66 65.88 8.96 19.00
N THR A 67 67.20 9.00 18.95
CA THR A 67 68.16 8.90 20.07
C THR A 67 67.66 9.71 21.28
N ALA A 68 67.93 9.41 22.55
CA ALA A 68 68.91 8.55 23.20
C ALA A 68 68.46 8.29 24.66
N VAL A 69 69.22 7.40 25.29
CA VAL A 69 69.64 7.33 26.71
C VAL A 69 69.35 5.96 27.29
N ALA A 70 70.40 5.14 27.26
CA ALA A 70 70.53 3.94 28.04
C ALA A 70 70.87 4.33 29.49
N CYS A 71 70.10 3.81 30.44
CA CYS A 71 70.57 3.54 31.79
C CYS A 71 70.07 2.16 32.19
N SER A 72 71.01 1.23 32.22
CA SER A 72 70.91 -0.09 32.82
C SER A 72 70.76 0.02 34.32
N ALA A 73 69.69 -0.53 34.90
CA ALA A 73 69.72 -1.04 36.27
C ALA A 73 68.56 -2.01 36.51
N VAL A 74 68.95 -3.17 37.02
CA VAL A 74 68.18 -4.35 37.35
C VAL A 74 67.18 -4.04 38.46
N HIS A 75 65.89 -4.22 38.22
CA HIS A 75 64.94 -4.64 39.26
C HIS A 75 63.77 -5.40 38.59
N LYS A 76 63.58 -6.65 39.00
CA LYS A 76 62.41 -7.46 38.65
C LYS A 76 61.23 -6.99 39.52
N PRO A 77 60.16 -6.38 38.99
CA PRO A 77 58.94 -6.24 39.76
C PRO A 77 58.20 -7.58 39.75
N LEU A 78 58.06 -8.12 40.96
CA LEU A 78 57.19 -9.23 41.31
C LEU A 78 55.78 -9.01 40.75
N LEU A 79 55.23 -10.08 40.17
CA LEU A 79 53.87 -10.23 39.68
C LEU A 79 52.87 -9.62 40.66
N THR A 80 52.38 -8.42 40.33
CA THR A 80 51.29 -7.78 41.07
C THR A 80 49.98 -8.39 40.56
N THR A 81 49.36 -9.21 41.40
CA THR A 81 48.08 -9.92 41.20
C THR A 81 46.86 -8.99 41.19
N ALA A 82 46.97 -7.79 40.63
CA ALA A 82 45.94 -6.76 40.65
C ALA A 82 45.41 -6.40 39.25
N SER A 83 45.54 -7.31 38.28
CA SER A 83 44.87 -7.22 36.98
C SER A 83 43.95 -8.42 36.76
N LEU A 84 43.09 -8.67 37.74
CA LEU A 84 41.80 -9.30 37.44
C LEU A 84 40.93 -8.22 36.80
N CYS A 85 41.27 -7.91 35.55
CA CYS A 85 40.47 -7.14 34.64
C CYS A 85 39.06 -7.75 34.69
N SER A 86 38.13 -6.97 35.20
CA SER A 86 36.70 -7.27 35.22
C SER A 86 36.24 -7.41 33.79
N ILE A 87 36.40 -8.62 33.24
CA ILE A 87 35.68 -9.07 32.06
C ILE A 87 34.23 -9.13 32.51
N ILE A 88 33.54 -7.99 32.42
CA ILE A 88 32.10 -7.94 32.42
C ILE A 88 31.71 -8.71 31.15
N PHE A 89 31.55 -10.03 31.29
CA PHE A 89 30.77 -10.82 30.36
C PHE A 89 29.37 -10.25 30.41
N SER A 90 29.12 -9.21 29.59
CA SER A 90 27.78 -8.77 29.29
C SER A 90 27.07 -10.00 28.74
N ARG A 91 26.21 -10.57 29.57
CA ARG A 91 25.37 -11.71 29.21
C ARG A 91 24.45 -11.23 28.10
N ASN A 92 24.88 -11.42 26.86
CA ASN A 92 24.08 -11.21 25.66
C ASN A 92 23.03 -12.34 25.56
N TYR A 93 22.18 -12.48 26.58
CA TYR A 93 21.02 -13.36 26.46
C TYR A 93 20.07 -12.75 25.43
N GLY A 94 19.99 -13.38 24.26
CA GLY A 94 18.78 -13.38 23.44
C GLY A 94 18.34 -12.06 22.81
N ARG A 95 19.21 -11.05 22.64
CA ARG A 95 18.89 -9.97 21.70
C ARG A 95 18.91 -10.55 20.29
N LYS A 96 17.72 -10.90 19.79
CA LYS A 96 17.52 -11.21 18.38
C LYS A 96 18.18 -10.10 17.57
N MET A 97 19.15 -10.48 16.72
CA MET A 97 19.74 -9.57 15.75
C MET A 97 18.59 -8.91 15.00
N ILE A 98 18.42 -7.59 15.18
CA ILE A 98 17.38 -6.85 14.47
C ILE A 98 17.77 -6.92 12.99
N GLN A 99 17.11 -7.80 12.25
CA GLN A 99 17.30 -7.87 10.81
C GLN A 99 16.96 -6.49 10.25
N LYS A 100 17.91 -5.89 9.53
CA LYS A 100 17.66 -4.62 8.88
C LYS A 100 16.49 -4.83 7.91
N PRO A 101 15.45 -3.98 7.94
CA PRO A 101 14.32 -4.14 7.05
C PRO A 101 14.81 -4.17 5.59
N PRO A 102 14.14 -4.93 4.71
CA PRO A 102 14.52 -5.00 3.31
C PRO A 102 14.55 -3.59 2.70
N LYS A 103 15.48 -3.38 1.76
CA LYS A 103 15.61 -2.09 1.08
C LYS A 103 14.33 -1.84 0.28
N ILE A 104 13.73 -0.67 0.47
CA ILE A 104 12.57 -0.24 -0.31
C ILE A 104 13.06 0.02 -1.74
N THR A 105 12.56 -0.74 -2.70
CA THR A 105 12.87 -0.57 -4.13
C THR A 105 11.89 0.39 -4.81
N TYR A 106 10.66 0.50 -4.29
CA TYR A 106 9.59 1.28 -4.91
C TYR A 106 8.54 1.75 -3.89
N PHE A 107 7.89 2.87 -4.18
CA PHE A 107 6.83 3.46 -3.36
C PHE A 107 5.43 3.06 -3.85
N GLN A 108 4.95 1.89 -3.40
CA GLN A 108 3.64 1.31 -3.78
C GLN A 108 2.46 2.27 -3.72
N TYR A 109 2.41 3.07 -2.67
CA TYR A 109 1.27 3.92 -2.36
C TYR A 109 1.28 5.27 -3.10
N SER A 110 2.29 5.56 -3.94
CA SER A 110 2.28 6.78 -4.76
C SER A 110 1.24 6.68 -5.88
N GLY A 111 1.07 5.50 -6.49
CA GLY A 111 0.19 5.29 -7.64
C GLY A 111 0.78 5.78 -8.97
N ASP A 112 2.06 6.14 -9.03
CA ASP A 112 2.71 6.56 -10.29
C ASP A 112 3.12 5.35 -11.13
N LEU A 113 2.71 5.32 -12.40
CA LEU A 113 3.00 4.22 -13.32
C LEU A 113 4.24 4.49 -14.20
N ARG A 114 4.57 5.76 -14.43
CA ARG A 114 5.71 6.17 -15.29
C ARG A 114 6.82 6.84 -14.47
N LYS A 115 8.05 6.65 -14.94
CA LYS A 115 9.21 7.45 -14.54
C LYS A 115 9.18 8.83 -15.21
N LEU A 116 9.99 9.74 -14.71
CA LEU A 116 10.15 11.06 -15.31
C LEU A 116 10.78 10.92 -16.71
N PRO A 117 10.22 11.51 -17.77
CA PRO A 117 10.85 11.51 -19.08
C PRO A 117 12.14 12.33 -19.03
N GLU A 118 13.14 11.88 -19.79
CA GLU A 118 14.37 12.62 -19.99
C GLU A 118 14.09 13.80 -20.93
N LEU A 119 14.72 14.94 -20.64
CA LEU A 119 14.62 16.12 -21.51
C LEU A 119 15.75 16.05 -22.52
N ASP A 120 15.46 16.48 -23.74
CA ASP A 120 16.50 16.73 -24.73
C ASP A 120 17.34 17.93 -24.28
N ARG A 121 18.67 17.78 -24.25
CA ARG A 121 19.58 18.82 -23.76
C ARG A 121 19.71 19.98 -24.75
N SER A 122 19.39 19.73 -26.02
CA SER A 122 19.49 20.74 -27.08
C SER A 122 18.35 21.76 -27.06
N THR A 123 17.26 21.49 -26.34
CA THR A 123 16.09 22.39 -26.32
C THR A 123 16.40 23.69 -25.61
N ILE A 124 15.76 24.77 -26.08
CA ILE A 124 15.88 26.11 -25.51
C ILE A 124 15.19 26.15 -24.15
N LEU A 125 15.76 26.89 -23.20
CA LEU A 125 15.17 27.09 -21.88
C LEU A 125 13.86 27.91 -21.99
N TYR A 126 12.90 27.57 -21.13
CA TYR A 126 11.54 28.11 -21.14
C TYR A 126 11.53 29.62 -20.88
N SER A 127 12.46 30.11 -20.06
CA SER A 127 12.64 31.54 -19.79
C SER A 127 12.96 32.37 -21.03
N TYR A 128 13.46 31.75 -22.10
CA TYR A 128 13.78 32.39 -23.37
C TYR A 128 12.75 32.10 -24.46
N GLN A 129 11.64 31.44 -24.13
CA GLN A 129 10.58 31.17 -25.09
C GLN A 129 9.98 32.50 -25.59
N GLY A 130 9.90 32.67 -26.90
CA GLY A 130 9.54 33.93 -27.56
C GLY A 130 10.71 34.74 -28.12
N LEU A 131 11.96 34.43 -27.72
CA LEU A 131 13.19 35.04 -28.29
C LEU A 131 13.88 34.11 -29.31
N GLU A 132 13.16 33.12 -29.82
CA GLU A 132 13.71 32.06 -30.69
C GLU A 132 14.36 32.62 -31.96
N ASN A 133 13.79 33.68 -32.54
CA ASN A 133 14.33 34.32 -33.74
C ASN A 133 15.73 34.90 -33.50
N GLU A 134 15.92 35.61 -32.38
CA GLU A 134 17.19 36.24 -32.03
C GLU A 134 18.24 35.18 -31.66
N ILE A 135 17.81 34.14 -30.95
CA ILE A 135 18.67 33.03 -30.52
C ILE A 135 19.13 32.19 -31.73
N ASN A 136 18.25 31.93 -32.69
CA ASN A 136 18.57 31.13 -33.87
C ASN A 136 19.55 31.83 -34.81
N ASN A 137 19.58 33.16 -34.81
CA ASN A 137 20.51 33.93 -35.64
C ASN A 137 21.97 33.82 -35.17
N ASN A 138 22.22 33.46 -33.90
CA ASN A 138 23.56 33.39 -33.33
C ASN A 138 23.82 32.04 -32.65
N GLU A 139 24.75 31.28 -33.21
CA GLU A 139 25.14 29.95 -32.71
C GLU A 139 25.59 29.97 -31.23
N THR A 140 26.26 31.03 -30.79
CA THR A 140 26.71 31.15 -29.39
C THR A 140 25.54 31.33 -28.43
N LEU A 141 24.54 32.15 -28.81
CA LEU A 141 23.33 32.34 -28.02
C LEU A 141 22.48 31.06 -27.98
N LYS A 142 22.38 30.35 -29.11
CA LYS A 142 21.73 29.04 -29.20
C LYS A 142 22.34 28.04 -28.23
N LYS A 143 23.67 28.02 -28.11
CA LYS A 143 24.37 27.16 -27.16
C LYS A 143 24.10 27.58 -25.71
N LEU A 144 24.25 28.86 -25.37
CA LEU A 144 24.07 29.36 -24.00
C LEU A 144 22.62 29.27 -23.48
N SER A 145 21.64 29.35 -24.36
CA SER A 145 20.21 29.24 -24.01
C SER A 145 19.70 27.80 -23.97
N SER A 146 20.51 26.82 -24.38
CA SER A 146 20.13 25.40 -24.35
C SER A 146 20.10 24.83 -22.92
N LEU A 147 19.29 23.78 -22.71
CA LEU A 147 19.19 23.09 -21.41
C LEU A 147 20.51 22.47 -20.95
N GLU A 148 21.44 22.18 -21.86
CA GLU A 148 22.77 21.65 -21.51
C GLU A 148 23.53 22.59 -20.57
N PHE A 149 23.43 23.91 -20.78
CA PHE A 149 24.13 24.94 -19.99
C PHE A 149 23.27 25.49 -18.84
N ALA A 150 22.03 25.01 -18.70
CA ALA A 150 21.12 25.47 -17.67
C ALA A 150 21.51 24.97 -16.28
N SER A 151 21.29 25.82 -15.27
CA SER A 151 21.38 25.43 -13.87
C SER A 151 20.29 24.41 -13.51
N ALA A 152 20.53 23.62 -12.46
CA ALA A 152 19.54 22.63 -12.03
C ALA A 152 18.21 23.27 -11.56
N ALA A 153 18.24 24.51 -11.08
CA ALA A 153 17.04 25.28 -10.76
C ALA A 153 16.25 25.68 -12.01
N GLU A 154 16.93 26.14 -13.06
CA GLU A 154 16.33 26.45 -14.36
C GLU A 154 15.74 25.21 -15.02
N LEU A 155 16.44 24.07 -14.99
CA LEU A 155 15.90 22.79 -15.46
C LEU A 155 14.63 22.38 -14.70
N ALA A 156 14.58 22.61 -13.39
CA ALA A 156 13.38 22.33 -12.60
C ALA A 156 12.23 23.27 -12.98
N ASN A 157 12.51 24.54 -13.20
CA ASN A 157 11.50 25.53 -13.62
C ASN A 157 10.99 25.24 -15.04
N HIS A 158 11.88 24.92 -15.98
CA HIS A 158 11.53 24.49 -17.34
C HIS A 158 10.52 23.33 -17.31
N ARG A 159 10.81 22.27 -16.54
CA ARG A 159 9.87 21.14 -16.40
C ARG A 159 8.51 21.54 -15.81
N ARG A 160 8.51 22.48 -14.85
CA ARG A 160 7.27 22.94 -14.23
C ARG A 160 6.39 23.66 -15.23
N GLN A 161 6.99 24.58 -16.00
CA GLN A 161 6.25 25.38 -16.97
C GLN A 161 5.69 24.51 -18.09
N LEU A 162 6.50 23.65 -18.71
CA LEU A 162 6.01 22.71 -19.73
C LEU A 162 4.80 21.88 -19.27
N ILE A 163 4.80 21.45 -18.00
CA ILE A 163 3.67 20.71 -17.44
C ILE A 163 2.45 21.60 -17.22
N ILE A 164 2.65 22.84 -16.77
CA ILE A 164 1.56 23.82 -16.60
C ILE A 164 0.94 24.11 -17.96
N ASP A 165 1.73 24.45 -18.97
CA ASP A 165 1.23 24.79 -20.31
C ASP A 165 0.49 23.62 -20.92
N ARG A 166 1.03 22.41 -20.78
CA ARG A 166 0.34 21.20 -21.25
C ARG A 166 -1.02 21.01 -20.58
N ILE A 167 -1.13 21.26 -19.28
CA ILE A 167 -2.41 21.13 -18.56
C ILE A 167 -3.37 22.28 -18.94
N VAL A 168 -2.87 23.50 -19.12
CA VAL A 168 -3.66 24.65 -19.57
C VAL A 168 -4.19 24.44 -20.99
N GLU A 169 -3.38 23.87 -21.88
CA GLU A 169 -3.79 23.48 -23.24
C GLU A 169 -4.95 22.48 -23.22
N LEU A 170 -4.90 21.51 -22.31
CA LEU A 170 -5.88 20.42 -22.22
C LEU A 170 -7.18 20.80 -21.50
N PHE A 171 -7.09 21.56 -20.42
CA PHE A 171 -8.22 21.85 -19.52
C PHE A 171 -8.63 23.32 -19.50
N GLY A 172 -7.90 24.18 -20.21
CA GLY A 172 -8.10 25.62 -20.26
C GLY A 172 -7.41 26.40 -19.13
N PRO A 173 -7.54 27.74 -19.12
CA PRO A 173 -6.85 28.62 -18.16
C PRO A 173 -7.31 28.46 -16.70
N ASN A 174 -8.53 27.96 -16.47
CA ASN A 174 -9.14 27.85 -15.14
C ASN A 174 -8.81 26.53 -14.40
N SER A 175 -7.76 25.82 -14.83
CA SER A 175 -7.44 24.45 -14.39
C SER A 175 -6.47 24.40 -13.20
N GLU A 176 -6.69 25.19 -12.15
CA GLU A 176 -5.73 25.33 -11.04
C GLU A 176 -5.49 24.03 -10.26
N ILE A 177 -6.53 23.21 -10.07
CA ILE A 177 -6.45 21.97 -9.28
C ILE A 177 -5.62 20.93 -10.05
N GLU A 178 -5.88 20.82 -11.34
CA GLU A 178 -5.21 19.95 -12.30
C GLU A 178 -3.73 20.32 -12.40
N GLN A 179 -3.42 21.62 -12.53
CA GLN A 179 -2.03 22.13 -12.54
C GLN A 179 -1.31 21.76 -11.24
N GLN A 180 -1.94 21.97 -10.08
CA GLN A 180 -1.34 21.60 -8.80
C GLN A 180 -1.08 20.08 -8.68
N ILE A 181 -2.01 19.25 -9.16
CA ILE A 181 -1.84 17.78 -9.19
C ILE A 181 -0.66 17.40 -10.08
N ALA A 182 -0.54 18.02 -11.26
CA ALA A 182 0.54 17.76 -12.20
C ALA A 182 1.91 18.18 -11.64
N LEU A 183 2.01 19.36 -11.03
CA LEU A 183 3.22 19.84 -10.35
C LEU A 183 3.63 18.95 -9.16
N LEU A 184 2.66 18.49 -8.37
CA LEU A 184 2.95 17.54 -7.29
C LEU A 184 3.46 16.21 -7.84
N THR A 185 2.88 15.74 -8.95
CA THR A 185 3.30 14.51 -9.64
C THR A 185 4.72 14.61 -10.17
N LEU A 186 5.08 15.73 -10.81
CA LEU A 186 6.45 16.03 -11.24
C LEU A 186 7.43 15.92 -10.06
N GLY A 187 7.12 16.61 -8.95
CA GLY A 187 7.96 16.59 -7.77
C GLY A 187 8.09 15.19 -7.13
N ILE A 188 7.00 14.41 -7.10
CA ILE A 188 7.03 13.03 -6.60
C ILE A 188 7.94 12.16 -7.47
N ARG A 189 7.83 12.24 -8.79
CA ARG A 189 8.67 11.48 -9.73
C ARG A 189 10.15 11.83 -9.60
N GLN A 190 10.47 13.09 -9.36
CA GLN A 190 11.84 13.55 -9.10
C GLN A 190 12.38 13.04 -7.75
N MET A 191 11.56 13.05 -6.70
CA MET A 191 11.98 12.68 -5.34
C MET A 191 12.08 11.16 -5.11
N ILE A 192 11.28 10.35 -5.79
CA ILE A 192 11.29 8.87 -5.64
C ILE A 192 12.70 8.28 -5.82
N PRO A 193 13.44 8.50 -6.93
CA PRO A 193 14.76 7.91 -7.11
C PRO A 193 15.75 8.38 -6.04
N TYR A 194 15.69 9.66 -5.68
CA TYR A 194 16.51 10.22 -4.60
C TYR A 194 16.23 9.52 -3.25
N CYS A 195 14.97 9.35 -2.87
CA CYS A 195 14.61 8.69 -1.61
C CYS A 195 14.96 7.18 -1.60
N ILE A 196 15.00 6.53 -2.77
CA ILE A 196 15.47 5.15 -2.90
C ILE A 196 16.99 5.07 -2.70
N GLN A 197 17.75 6.00 -3.28
CA GLN A 197 19.20 6.08 -3.16
C GLN A 197 19.64 6.48 -1.73
N TYR A 198 19.03 7.53 -1.18
CA TYR A 198 19.40 8.14 0.11
C TYR A 198 18.37 7.86 1.21
N ARG A 199 18.20 6.58 1.56
CA ARG A 199 17.23 6.11 2.56
C ARG A 199 17.39 6.67 3.98
N THR A 200 18.57 7.17 4.33
CA THR A 200 18.88 7.72 5.66
C THR A 200 18.29 9.11 5.85
N ASP A 201 18.02 9.82 4.74
CA ASP A 201 17.42 11.15 4.80
C ASP A 201 15.92 11.05 5.05
N LYS A 202 15.57 11.14 6.33
CA LYS A 202 14.17 11.13 6.79
C LYS A 202 13.44 12.42 6.40
N GLY A 203 14.13 13.55 6.29
CA GLY A 203 13.52 14.83 5.95
C GLY A 203 12.88 14.77 4.57
N ASN A 204 13.67 14.35 3.58
CA ASN A 204 13.19 14.17 2.22
C ASN A 204 12.08 13.13 2.08
N LYS A 205 12.19 12.02 2.82
CA LYS A 205 11.12 11.02 2.86
C LYS A 205 9.81 11.60 3.39
N ILE A 206 9.86 12.43 4.44
CA ILE A 206 8.67 13.10 4.99
C ILE A 206 8.08 14.08 3.97
N TRP A 207 8.90 14.84 3.25
CA TRP A 207 8.45 15.74 2.20
C TRP A 207 7.79 15.00 1.03
N LEU A 208 8.38 13.89 0.58
CA LEU A 208 7.79 13.00 -0.43
C LEU A 208 6.40 12.50 0.02
N LEU A 209 6.29 12.01 1.25
CA LEU A 209 5.02 11.58 1.83
C LEU A 209 3.99 12.71 1.84
N LYS A 210 4.36 13.91 2.32
CA LYS A 210 3.49 15.09 2.33
C LYS A 210 2.99 15.44 0.93
N ARG A 211 3.85 15.38 -0.11
CA ARG A 211 3.45 15.60 -1.51
C ARG A 211 2.44 14.56 -1.99
N ILE A 212 2.69 13.27 -1.70
CA ILE A 212 1.77 12.17 -2.06
C ILE A 212 0.39 12.37 -1.39
N PHE A 213 0.38 12.69 -0.10
CA PHE A 213 -0.87 12.96 0.62
C PHE A 213 -1.61 14.20 0.08
N ARG A 214 -0.89 15.30 -0.19
CA ARG A 214 -1.48 16.50 -0.77
C ARG A 214 -2.07 16.22 -2.16
N ARG A 215 -1.35 15.50 -3.01
CA ARG A 215 -1.84 15.09 -4.34
C ARG A 215 -3.10 14.26 -4.22
N ARG A 216 -3.12 13.27 -3.31
CA ARG A 216 -4.30 12.43 -3.07
C ARG A 216 -5.51 13.25 -2.65
N ARG A 217 -5.32 14.22 -1.74
CA ARG A 217 -6.40 15.12 -1.31
C ARG A 217 -6.94 15.95 -2.47
N LEU A 218 -6.08 16.47 -3.34
CA LEU A 218 -6.50 17.20 -4.53
C LEU A 218 -7.22 16.31 -5.55
N LEU A 219 -6.75 15.07 -5.76
CA LEU A 219 -7.43 14.10 -6.63
C LEU A 219 -8.83 13.75 -6.12
N THR A 220 -9.01 13.57 -4.81
CA THR A 220 -10.34 13.36 -4.21
C THR A 220 -11.23 14.59 -4.44
N LYS A 221 -10.69 15.80 -4.20
CA LYS A 221 -11.43 17.05 -4.44
C LYS A 221 -11.83 17.20 -5.92
N LEU A 222 -10.93 16.91 -6.85
CA LEU A 222 -11.21 16.97 -8.28
C LEU A 222 -12.30 15.97 -8.67
N ARG A 223 -12.23 14.74 -8.14
CA ARG A 223 -13.25 13.70 -8.37
C ARG A 223 -14.64 14.10 -7.87
N GLU A 224 -14.72 14.87 -6.78
CA GLU A 224 -15.99 15.38 -6.24
C GLU A 224 -16.57 16.53 -7.08
N ILE A 225 -15.72 17.35 -7.69
CA ILE A 225 -16.13 18.52 -8.49
C ILE A 225 -16.48 18.10 -9.93
N ASP A 226 -15.57 17.40 -10.60
CA ASP A 226 -15.69 17.01 -12.00
C ASP A 226 -15.03 15.65 -12.22
N HIS A 227 -15.88 14.65 -12.43
CA HIS A 227 -15.42 13.27 -12.59
C HIS A 227 -14.71 13.04 -13.93
N GLU A 228 -15.15 13.71 -15.00
CA GLU A 228 -14.62 13.52 -16.34
C GLU A 228 -13.19 14.07 -16.43
N ARG A 229 -12.98 15.30 -15.91
CA ARG A 229 -11.64 15.90 -15.82
C ARG A 229 -10.71 15.04 -14.98
N PHE A 230 -11.22 14.50 -13.88
CA PHE A 230 -10.46 13.60 -13.02
C PHE A 230 -9.97 12.36 -13.78
N GLU A 231 -10.85 11.67 -14.52
CA GLU A 231 -10.45 10.50 -15.30
C GLU A 231 -9.43 10.84 -16.39
N TRP A 232 -9.67 11.93 -17.11
CA TRP A 232 -8.80 12.38 -18.19
C TRP A 232 -7.40 12.71 -17.66
N LEU A 233 -7.33 13.42 -16.53
CA LEU A 233 -6.08 13.78 -15.86
C LEU A 233 -5.29 12.53 -15.41
N LEU A 234 -5.97 11.51 -14.87
CA LEU A 234 -5.31 10.24 -14.51
C LEU A 234 -4.70 9.54 -15.73
N ARG A 235 -5.40 9.56 -16.86
CA ARG A 235 -4.92 8.95 -18.12
C ARG A 235 -3.73 9.71 -18.71
N GLU A 236 -3.76 11.04 -18.67
CA GLU A 236 -2.69 11.90 -19.18
C GLU A 236 -1.45 11.79 -18.31
N LEU A 237 -1.61 12.00 -17.00
CA LEU A 237 -0.49 11.91 -16.06
C LEU A 237 -0.04 10.47 -15.80
N LYS A 238 -0.77 9.43 -16.25
CA LYS A 238 -0.47 8.01 -16.00
C LYS A 238 -0.31 7.70 -14.50
N ILE A 239 -1.34 8.10 -13.74
CA ILE A 239 -1.44 7.87 -12.31
C ILE A 239 -2.61 6.93 -12.05
N GLN A 240 -2.43 5.97 -11.16
CA GLN A 240 -3.51 5.18 -10.59
C GLN A 240 -4.02 5.86 -9.31
N TYR A 241 -5.32 6.16 -9.28
CA TYR A 241 -5.95 6.64 -8.05
C TYR A 241 -6.00 5.53 -7.01
N VAL A 242 -5.31 5.73 -5.89
CA VAL A 242 -5.28 4.81 -4.75
C VAL A 242 -6.23 5.34 -3.68
N ILE A 243 -7.31 4.60 -3.44
CA ILE A 243 -8.27 4.89 -2.36
C ILE A 243 -7.50 4.79 -1.03
N PRO A 244 -7.60 5.79 -0.13
CA PRO A 244 -7.04 5.69 1.21
C PRO A 244 -7.55 4.42 1.88
N LYS A 245 -6.64 3.55 2.33
CA LYS A 245 -7.02 2.45 3.21
C LYS A 245 -7.46 3.05 4.55
N ASP A 246 -8.52 2.49 5.12
CA ASP A 246 -8.87 2.79 6.51
C ASP A 246 -7.66 2.50 7.40
N ARG A 247 -7.52 3.28 8.47
CA ARG A 247 -6.44 3.07 9.43
C ARG A 247 -6.60 1.66 9.98
N GLU A 248 -5.71 0.77 9.58
CA GLU A 248 -5.64 -0.56 10.17
C GLU A 248 -5.40 -0.38 11.68
N GLU A 249 -6.30 -0.91 12.49
CA GLU A 249 -6.10 -0.96 13.93
C GLU A 249 -4.79 -1.70 14.21
N TYR A 250 -3.97 -1.16 15.11
CA TYR A 250 -2.73 -1.82 15.47
C TYR A 250 -3.04 -3.17 16.14
N LYS A 251 -2.80 -4.26 15.41
CA LYS A 251 -2.96 -5.62 15.91
C LYS A 251 -1.69 -6.08 16.60
N GLY A 252 -1.74 -6.15 17.92
CA GLY A 252 -0.63 -6.68 18.72
C GLY A 252 -0.39 -8.18 18.52
N TRP A 253 0.75 -8.68 19.00
CA TRP A 253 1.14 -10.09 18.83
C TRP A 253 0.11 -11.11 19.35
N LYS A 254 -0.59 -10.80 20.47
CA LYS A 254 -1.66 -11.66 21.03
C LYS A 254 -2.86 -11.79 20.09
N HIS A 255 -3.23 -10.71 19.38
CA HIS A 255 -4.31 -10.77 18.39
C HIS A 255 -3.90 -11.68 17.24
N ASN A 256 -2.70 -11.50 16.70
CA ASN A 256 -2.19 -12.32 15.60
C ASN A 256 -2.11 -13.81 15.98
N LEU A 257 -1.67 -14.11 17.22
CA LEU A 257 -1.65 -15.48 17.73
C LEU A 257 -3.06 -16.10 17.83
N ARG A 258 -4.05 -15.33 18.28
CA ARG A 258 -5.45 -15.79 18.32
C ARG A 258 -6.00 -16.05 16.93
N VAL A 259 -5.76 -15.15 15.98
CA VAL A 259 -6.19 -15.30 14.58
C VAL A 259 -5.53 -16.52 13.94
N ALA A 260 -4.22 -16.72 14.13
CA ALA A 260 -3.50 -17.88 13.61
C ALA A 260 -4.07 -19.19 14.17
N LYS A 261 -4.27 -19.27 15.51
CA LYS A 261 -4.90 -20.45 16.14
C LYS A 261 -6.31 -20.70 15.64
N GLN A 262 -7.10 -19.64 15.42
CA GLN A 262 -8.45 -19.77 14.85
C GLN A 262 -8.40 -20.30 13.43
N GLN A 263 -7.48 -19.81 12.58
CA GLN A 263 -7.29 -20.31 11.22
C GLN A 263 -6.87 -21.78 11.20
N GLU A 264 -5.96 -22.20 12.09
CA GLU A 264 -5.58 -23.61 12.25
C GLU A 264 -6.76 -24.49 12.68
N ALA A 265 -7.58 -24.00 13.63
CA ALA A 265 -8.78 -24.72 14.07
C ALA A 265 -9.80 -24.86 12.93
N MET A 266 -10.04 -23.79 12.18
CA MET A 266 -10.91 -23.80 10.99
C MET A 266 -10.38 -24.75 9.91
N ALA A 267 -9.06 -24.78 9.68
CA ALA A 267 -8.45 -25.70 8.73
C ALA A 267 -8.66 -27.16 9.14
N LYS A 268 -8.48 -27.50 10.43
CA LYS A 268 -8.75 -28.84 10.95
C LYS A 268 -10.23 -29.22 10.83
N GLN A 269 -11.15 -28.29 11.07
CA GLN A 269 -12.58 -28.52 10.88
C GLN A 269 -12.90 -28.82 9.41
N ARG A 270 -12.33 -28.04 8.47
CA ARG A 270 -12.49 -28.28 7.02
C ARG A 270 -11.99 -29.65 6.62
N GLN A 271 -10.81 -30.06 7.07
CA GLN A 271 -10.26 -31.40 6.82
C GLN A 271 -11.19 -32.52 7.33
N LYS A 272 -11.76 -32.36 8.54
CA LYS A 272 -12.72 -33.33 9.08
C LYS A 272 -14.00 -33.40 8.24
N LEU A 273 -14.53 -32.25 7.82
CA LEU A 273 -15.71 -32.20 6.96
C LEU A 273 -15.45 -32.82 5.59
N GLU A 274 -14.29 -32.57 4.99
CA GLU A 274 -13.87 -33.18 3.73
C GLU A 274 -13.75 -34.70 3.86
N ALA A 275 -13.14 -35.19 4.95
CA ALA A 275 -13.03 -36.62 5.22
C ALA A 275 -14.39 -37.30 5.42
N LEU A 276 -15.32 -36.64 6.12
CA LEU A 276 -16.70 -37.14 6.28
C LEU A 276 -17.44 -37.14 4.95
N LYS A 277 -17.31 -36.07 4.16
CA LYS A 277 -17.93 -35.97 2.84
C LYS A 277 -17.47 -37.11 1.93
N ALA A 278 -16.17 -37.39 1.90
CA ALA A 278 -15.62 -38.49 1.12
C ALA A 278 -16.18 -39.87 1.54
N LYS A 279 -16.36 -40.11 2.84
CA LYS A 279 -17.00 -41.35 3.34
C LYS A 279 -18.45 -41.47 2.88
N TYR A 280 -19.24 -40.41 3.05
CA TYR A 280 -20.63 -40.39 2.62
C TYR A 280 -20.78 -40.56 1.12
N ASP A 281 -19.87 -40.02 0.30
CA ASP A 281 -19.91 -40.20 -1.15
C ASP A 281 -19.71 -41.66 -1.56
N VAL A 282 -18.90 -42.44 -0.82
CA VAL A 282 -18.74 -43.89 -1.03
C VAL A 282 -19.98 -44.65 -0.60
N GLU A 283 -20.49 -44.38 0.61
CA GLU A 283 -21.70 -45.01 1.13
C GLU A 283 -22.91 -44.76 0.23
N LYS A 284 -23.03 -43.53 -0.28
CA LYS A 284 -24.09 -43.13 -1.19
C LYS A 284 -24.04 -43.92 -2.51
N LYS A 285 -22.84 -44.17 -3.05
CA LYS A 285 -22.68 -45.01 -4.25
C LYS A 285 -23.14 -46.44 -4.00
N ILE A 286 -22.67 -47.06 -2.91
CA ILE A 286 -23.07 -48.41 -2.51
C ILE A 286 -24.59 -48.50 -2.31
N PHE A 287 -25.17 -47.51 -1.63
CA PHE A 287 -26.62 -47.44 -1.42
C PHE A 287 -27.38 -47.36 -2.74
N PHE A 288 -26.93 -46.56 -3.71
CA PHE A 288 -27.59 -46.46 -5.01
C PHE A 288 -27.44 -47.71 -5.87
N GLU A 289 -26.30 -48.39 -5.84
CA GLU A 289 -26.10 -49.68 -6.51
C GLU A 289 -27.06 -50.74 -5.96
N ARG A 290 -27.13 -50.88 -4.62
CA ARG A 290 -28.07 -51.78 -3.97
C ARG A 290 -29.52 -51.41 -4.28
N LYS A 291 -29.86 -50.12 -4.24
CA LYS A 291 -31.19 -49.63 -4.59
C LYS A 291 -31.54 -49.98 -6.03
N ALA A 292 -30.61 -49.78 -6.98
CA ALA A 292 -30.83 -50.11 -8.39
C ALA A 292 -31.05 -51.61 -8.60
N ALA A 293 -30.28 -52.47 -7.93
CA ALA A 293 -30.45 -53.93 -7.98
C ALA A 293 -31.82 -54.37 -7.45
N ILE A 294 -32.25 -53.84 -6.30
CA ILE A 294 -33.59 -54.11 -5.74
C ILE A 294 -34.67 -53.63 -6.71
N MET A 295 -34.53 -52.42 -7.25
CA MET A 295 -35.47 -51.88 -8.23
C MET A 295 -35.50 -52.69 -9.53
N ALA A 296 -34.41 -53.33 -9.92
CA ALA A 296 -34.39 -54.24 -11.07
C ALA A 296 -35.11 -55.55 -10.76
N GLY A 297 -34.84 -56.18 -9.61
CA GLY A 297 -35.56 -57.39 -9.17
C GLY A 297 -37.07 -57.18 -9.06
N ILE A 298 -37.51 -56.05 -8.51
CA ILE A 298 -38.95 -55.69 -8.47
C ILE A 298 -39.53 -55.62 -9.88
N LYS A 299 -38.80 -55.06 -10.86
CA LYS A 299 -39.28 -54.99 -12.25
C LYS A 299 -39.41 -56.38 -12.87
N GLU A 300 -38.41 -57.24 -12.68
CA GLU A 300 -38.47 -58.63 -13.17
C GLU A 300 -39.67 -59.38 -12.58
N ASP A 301 -39.94 -59.20 -11.28
CA ASP A 301 -41.08 -59.85 -10.64
C ASP A 301 -42.41 -59.31 -11.15
N LEU A 302 -42.54 -57.99 -11.35
CA LEU A 302 -43.72 -57.40 -11.98
C LEU A 302 -43.99 -57.96 -13.39
N GLU A 303 -42.93 -58.12 -14.20
CA GLU A 303 -43.02 -58.71 -15.53
C GLU A 303 -43.46 -60.18 -15.46
N LYS A 304 -42.91 -60.98 -14.53
CA LYS A 304 -43.33 -62.39 -14.31
C LYS A 304 -44.81 -62.50 -13.95
N PHE A 305 -45.35 -61.57 -13.16
CA PHE A 305 -46.75 -61.58 -12.73
C PHE A 305 -47.69 -60.79 -13.66
N GLY A 306 -47.17 -60.16 -14.73
CA GLY A 306 -47.97 -59.37 -15.67
C GLY A 306 -48.59 -58.10 -15.07
N LEU A 307 -47.99 -57.56 -14.00
CA LEU A 307 -48.51 -56.39 -13.28
C LEU A 307 -47.84 -55.10 -13.77
N SER A 308 -48.64 -54.05 -14.06
CA SER A 308 -48.11 -52.71 -14.37
C SER A 308 -47.48 -52.07 -13.12
N LYS A 309 -46.48 -51.21 -13.30
CA LYS A 309 -45.92 -50.39 -12.22
C LYS A 309 -46.99 -49.55 -11.52
N ASP A 310 -48.03 -49.13 -12.25
CA ASP A 310 -49.14 -48.32 -11.73
C ASP A 310 -49.96 -49.07 -10.67
N PHE A 311 -49.96 -50.40 -10.70
CA PHE A 311 -50.65 -51.24 -9.70
C PHE A 311 -49.98 -51.15 -8.31
N LEU A 312 -48.65 -51.06 -8.25
CA LEU A 312 -47.92 -50.86 -7.00
C LEU A 312 -48.14 -49.47 -6.40
N GLU A 313 -48.21 -48.44 -7.26
CA GLU A 313 -48.48 -47.06 -6.83
C GLU A 313 -49.90 -46.92 -6.26
N GLN A 314 -50.87 -47.67 -6.79
CA GLN A 314 -52.24 -47.74 -6.25
C GLN A 314 -52.34 -48.49 -4.91
N LEU A 315 -51.48 -49.49 -4.67
CA LEU A 315 -51.38 -50.20 -3.38
C LEU A 315 -50.62 -49.39 -2.32
N GLN A 316 -49.80 -48.43 -2.72
CA GLN A 316 -49.17 -47.44 -1.83
C GLN A 316 -50.21 -46.43 -1.29
N LYS A 317 -51.23 -46.90 -0.56
CA LYS A 317 -51.91 -46.07 0.45
C LYS A 317 -50.97 -45.92 1.63
N VAL A 318 -49.96 -45.06 1.49
CA VAL A 318 -49.08 -44.70 2.59
C VAL A 318 -49.94 -43.89 3.57
N GLU A 319 -50.31 -44.51 4.70
CA GLU A 319 -50.68 -43.72 5.88
C GLU A 319 -49.58 -42.67 6.09
N PRO A 320 -49.92 -41.39 6.31
CA PRO A 320 -48.90 -40.37 6.54
C PRO A 320 -48.16 -40.70 7.83
N VAL A 321 -47.10 -41.49 7.72
CA VAL A 321 -46.13 -41.68 8.78
C VAL A 321 -45.55 -40.29 8.99
N LYS A 322 -45.96 -39.66 10.10
CA LYS A 322 -45.44 -38.38 10.56
C LYS A 322 -43.92 -38.47 10.51
N SER A 323 -43.34 -37.86 9.50
CA SER A 323 -41.91 -37.82 9.28
C SER A 323 -41.32 -36.83 10.29
N GLU A 324 -41.21 -37.24 11.55
CA GLU A 324 -40.53 -36.49 12.60
C GLU A 324 -39.02 -36.34 12.34
N VAL A 325 -38.50 -36.96 11.27
CA VAL A 325 -37.09 -36.83 10.85
C VAL A 325 -36.89 -35.70 9.81
N SER A 326 -37.93 -34.95 9.46
CA SER A 326 -37.86 -33.79 8.56
C SER A 326 -37.70 -32.46 9.30
N GLN A 327 -36.89 -32.41 10.36
CA GLN A 327 -36.33 -31.15 10.87
C GLN A 327 -34.80 -31.20 10.93
N VAL A 328 -34.16 -31.76 9.89
CA VAL A 328 -32.82 -31.28 9.53
C VAL A 328 -33.03 -30.02 8.72
N HIS A 329 -32.86 -28.87 9.38
CA HIS A 329 -32.76 -27.55 8.77
C HIS A 329 -32.11 -27.64 7.38
N LYS A 330 -32.87 -27.32 6.34
CA LYS A 330 -32.28 -26.75 5.13
C LYS A 330 -31.53 -25.50 5.60
N PRO A 331 -30.21 -25.39 5.47
CA PRO A 331 -29.61 -24.06 5.53
C PRO A 331 -30.23 -23.29 4.37
N GLU A 332 -31.03 -22.28 4.70
CA GLU A 332 -31.49 -21.34 3.71
C GLU A 332 -30.26 -20.70 3.07
N ASP A 333 -30.10 -20.88 1.76
CA ASP A 333 -29.26 -20.07 0.91
C ASP A 333 -29.84 -18.64 0.85
N LYS A 334 -29.71 -17.90 1.96
CA LYS A 334 -29.96 -16.46 2.05
C LYS A 334 -28.72 -15.79 2.61
N ASN A 335 -27.71 -15.66 1.76
CA ASN A 335 -26.86 -14.47 1.60
C ASN A 335 -25.63 -14.80 0.75
N LEU A 336 -25.87 -15.12 -0.53
CA LEU A 336 -24.86 -15.03 -1.57
C LEU A 336 -25.08 -13.73 -2.37
N LYS A 337 -24.97 -12.56 -1.70
CA LYS A 337 -24.86 -11.26 -2.38
C LYS A 337 -23.77 -10.32 -1.85
N ASP A 338 -23.08 -10.65 -0.74
CA ASP A 338 -22.06 -9.76 -0.17
C ASP A 338 -20.61 -10.24 -0.28
N ALA A 339 -20.34 -11.34 -1.01
CA ALA A 339 -18.97 -11.74 -1.33
C ALA A 339 -18.44 -10.96 -2.54
N LYS A 340 -18.13 -9.69 -2.30
CA LYS A 340 -17.31 -8.86 -3.18
C LYS A 340 -15.99 -9.61 -3.44
N GLN A 341 -15.73 -9.90 -4.72
CA GLN A 341 -14.54 -10.59 -5.19
C GLN A 341 -13.26 -10.01 -4.53
N PRO A 342 -12.27 -10.84 -4.14
CA PRO A 342 -10.91 -10.35 -3.99
C PRO A 342 -10.44 -9.96 -5.39
N SER A 343 -10.50 -8.66 -5.70
CA SER A 343 -9.87 -8.11 -6.89
C SER A 343 -8.39 -8.45 -6.82
N THR A 344 -7.96 -9.33 -7.72
CA THR A 344 -6.57 -9.48 -8.12
C THR A 344 -6.03 -8.13 -8.55
N LYS A 345 -5.22 -7.51 -7.69
CA LYS A 345 -4.15 -6.57 -8.04
C LYS A 345 -3.01 -6.70 -7.04
#